data_AF-A0ABD3RKX9-F1
#
_entry.id   AF-A0ABD3RKX9-F1
#
_cell.length_a   1.000
_cell.length_b   1.000
_cell.length_c   1.000
_cell.angle_alpha   90.00
_cell.angle_beta   90.00
_cell.angle_gamma   90.00
#
_symmetry.space_group_name_H-M   'P 1'
#
loop_
_entity.id
_entity.type
_entity.pdbx_description
1 polymer ?
#
loop_
_entity_poly.entity_id
_entity_poly.type
_entity_poly.pdbx_seq_one_letter_code
_entity_poly.pdbx_strand_id
1 'polypeptide(L)'
;MFKQAVKNYFIDKKIEAAYKCLQRAVNLGHLGAMYVTCIVLLLSGDDKSKKEGIKFLGRMKKSKNLRSKVLICREKLIKNLSSVWVENQDLRIPVCCTLQNNHKRRSSWSDIEESVQCEACSADNEIREIRDYISMH
;
A
#
# COMPACT_ATOMS: atom_id res chain seq x y z
N MET A 1 13.56 9.33 9.49
CA MET A 1 12.30 9.89 8.92
C MET A 1 11.27 8.80 8.60
N PHE A 2 11.61 7.76 7.81
CA PHE A 2 10.70 6.66 7.46
C PHE A 2 10.05 5.95 8.68
N LYS A 3 10.86 5.46 9.63
CA LYS A 3 10.35 4.79 10.84
C LYS A 3 9.44 5.68 11.69
N GLN A 4 9.82 6.97 11.81
CA GLN A 4 9.02 7.96 12.56
C GLN A 4 7.68 8.23 11.89
N ALA A 5 7.62 8.27 10.55
CA ALA A 5 6.37 8.45 9.82
C ALA A 5 5.42 7.26 10.04
N VAL A 6 5.95 6.04 9.96
CA VAL A 6 5.20 4.81 10.26
C VAL A 6 4.68 4.85 11.70
N LYS A 7 5.53 5.21 12.67
CA LYS A 7 5.12 5.38 14.07
C LYS A 7 4.00 6.39 14.24
N ASN A 8 4.19 7.59 13.68
CA ASN A 8 3.21 8.67 13.81
C ASN A 8 1.85 8.28 13.24
N TYR A 9 1.80 7.56 12.11
CA TYR A 9 0.54 7.20 11.46
C TYR A 9 -0.15 6.02 12.14
N PHE A 10 0.55 4.89 12.26
CA PHE A 10 -0.05 3.61 12.63
C PHE A 10 -0.19 3.42 14.14
N ILE A 11 0.62 4.11 14.94
CA ILE A 11 0.69 3.90 16.40
C ILE A 11 0.18 5.13 17.12
N ASP A 12 0.81 6.28 16.88
CA ASP A 12 0.50 7.50 17.64
C ASP A 12 -0.78 8.21 17.14
N LYS A 13 -1.36 7.76 16.00
CA LYS A 13 -2.50 8.38 15.30
C LYS A 13 -2.29 9.89 15.00
N LYS A 14 -1.04 10.33 14.93
CA LYS A 14 -0.61 11.70 14.59
C LYS A 14 -0.49 11.85 13.07
N ILE A 15 -1.63 11.81 12.40
CA ILE A 15 -1.75 11.77 10.93
C ILE A 15 -0.99 12.94 10.26
N GLU A 16 -1.17 14.18 10.72
CA GLU A 16 -0.47 15.35 10.15
C GLU A 16 1.06 15.28 10.28
N ALA A 17 1.54 14.80 11.43
CA ALA A 17 2.98 14.64 11.66
C ALA A 17 3.55 13.52 10.78
N ALA A 18 2.80 12.45 10.55
CA ALA A 18 3.17 11.41 9.61
C ALA A 18 3.27 11.96 8.18
N TYR A 19 2.27 12.72 7.72
CA TYR A 19 2.28 13.34 6.40
C TYR A 19 3.47 14.28 6.20
N LYS A 20 3.79 15.15 7.17
CA LYS A 20 4.98 16.03 7.10
C LYS A 20 6.28 15.23 6.96
N CYS A 21 6.42 14.11 7.69
CA CYS A 21 7.58 13.25 7.57
C CYS A 21 7.65 12.53 6.22
N LEU A 22 6.50 12.07 5.69
CA LEU A 22 6.40 11.41 4.39
C LEU A 22 6.69 12.36 3.25
N GLN A 23 6.11 13.57 3.25
CA GLN A 23 6.24 14.54 2.17
C GLN A 23 7.70 14.96 1.94
N ARG A 24 8.47 15.17 3.01
CA ARG A 24 9.91 15.46 2.91
C ARG A 24 10.68 14.30 2.27
N ALA A 25 10.38 13.06 2.65
CA ALA A 25 11.05 11.89 2.11
C ALA A 25 10.62 11.56 0.67
N VAL A 26 9.35 11.83 0.32
CA VAL A 26 8.84 11.73 -1.06
C VAL A 26 9.52 12.76 -1.97
N ASN A 27 9.70 14.01 -1.52
CA ASN A 27 10.41 15.04 -2.28
C ASN A 27 11.87 14.67 -2.56
N LEU A 28 12.47 13.82 -1.73
CA LEU A 28 13.82 13.27 -1.92
C LEU A 28 13.84 11.96 -2.74
N GLY A 29 12.71 11.55 -3.33
CA GLY A 29 12.61 10.33 -4.14
C GLY A 29 12.73 9.02 -3.35
N HIS A 30 12.56 9.06 -2.02
CA HIS A 30 12.71 7.86 -1.20
C HIS A 30 11.54 6.89 -1.41
N LEU A 31 11.79 5.81 -2.16
CA LEU A 31 10.76 4.88 -2.58
C LEU A 31 9.94 4.26 -1.44
N GLY A 32 10.58 3.93 -0.31
CA GLY A 32 9.85 3.42 0.85
C GLY A 32 8.86 4.44 1.43
N ALA A 33 9.20 5.73 1.35
CA ALA A 33 8.31 6.79 1.85
C ALA A 33 7.15 7.01 0.87
N MET A 34 7.41 6.94 -0.43
CA MET A 34 6.35 6.93 -1.46
C MET A 34 5.39 5.76 -1.23
N TYR A 35 5.93 4.56 -1.00
CA TYR A 35 5.14 3.36 -0.72
C TYR A 35 4.27 3.53 0.54
N VAL A 36 4.84 3.98 1.65
CA VAL A 36 4.05 4.22 2.88
C VAL A 36 2.99 5.30 2.67
N THR A 37 3.30 6.33 1.88
CA THR A 37 2.30 7.33 1.49
C THR A 37 1.14 6.70 0.73
N CYS A 38 1.40 5.76 -0.20
CA CYS A 38 0.33 5.00 -0.86
C CYS A 38 -0.56 4.29 0.17
N ILE A 39 0.05 3.53 1.10
CA ILE A 39 -0.70 2.75 2.09
C ILE A 39 -1.54 3.66 2.99
N VAL A 40 -0.96 4.77 3.46
CA VAL A 40 -1.66 5.79 4.25
C VAL A 40 -2.85 6.35 3.49
N LEU A 41 -2.66 6.75 2.22
CA LEU A 41 -3.74 7.28 1.38
C LEU A 41 -4.86 6.26 1.17
N LEU A 42 -4.52 4.99 0.99
CA LEU A 42 -5.51 3.92 0.86
C LEU A 42 -6.32 3.75 2.17
N LEU A 43 -5.67 3.81 3.33
CA LEU A 43 -6.28 3.61 4.64
C LEU A 43 -6.96 4.85 5.23
N SER A 44 -6.83 6.02 4.60
CA SER A 44 -7.35 7.32 5.09
C SER A 44 -8.87 7.35 5.27
N GLY A 45 -9.61 6.48 4.58
CA GLY A 45 -11.07 6.41 4.65
C GLY A 45 -11.81 7.38 3.74
N ASP A 46 -11.15 8.41 3.18
CA ASP A 46 -11.75 9.32 2.21
C ASP A 46 -11.53 8.86 0.76
N ASP A 47 -12.55 9.06 -0.09
CA ASP A 47 -12.53 8.56 -1.47
C ASP A 47 -11.49 9.25 -2.36
N LYS A 48 -11.15 10.51 -2.06
CA LYS A 48 -10.20 11.29 -2.88
C LYS A 48 -8.79 10.76 -2.67
N SER A 49 -8.34 10.65 -1.42
CA SER A 49 -7.05 10.08 -1.05
C SER A 49 -6.98 8.61 -1.42
N LYS A 50 -8.04 7.83 -1.25
CA LYS A 50 -8.07 6.43 -1.73
C LYS A 50 -7.80 6.34 -3.23
N LYS A 51 -8.48 7.14 -4.07
CA LYS A 51 -8.25 7.18 -5.52
C LYS A 51 -6.81 7.58 -5.87
N GLU A 52 -6.25 8.54 -5.12
CA GLU A 52 -4.86 8.95 -5.29
C GLU A 52 -3.88 7.82 -4.92
N GLY A 53 -4.12 7.13 -3.81
CA GLY A 53 -3.34 5.96 -3.37
C GLY A 53 -3.36 4.82 -4.40
N ILE A 54 -4.53 4.51 -4.97
CA ILE A 54 -4.68 3.51 -6.05
C ILE A 54 -3.81 3.87 -7.24
N LYS A 55 -3.93 5.10 -7.74
CA LYS A 55 -3.16 5.58 -8.91
C LYS A 55 -1.66 5.58 -8.64
N PHE A 56 -1.25 5.96 -7.44
CA PHE A 56 0.17 6.03 -7.06
C PHE A 56 0.78 4.63 -6.95
N LEU A 57 0.07 3.69 -6.32
CA LEU A 57 0.50 2.29 -6.26
C LEU A 57 0.53 1.64 -7.64
N GLY A 58 -0.46 1.91 -8.51
CA GLY A 58 -0.49 1.45 -9.90
C GLY A 58 0.77 1.85 -10.67
N ARG A 59 1.19 3.12 -10.53
CA ARG A 59 2.46 3.61 -11.09
C ARG A 59 3.69 2.89 -10.53
N MET A 60 3.70 2.62 -9.22
CA MET A 60 4.78 1.87 -8.55
C MET A 60 4.79 0.38 -8.89
N LYS A 61 3.73 -0.16 -9.50
CA LYS A 61 3.65 -1.57 -9.95
C LYS A 61 3.61 -1.70 -11.47
N LYS A 62 3.89 -0.62 -12.22
CA LYS A 62 3.79 -0.56 -13.69
C LYS A 62 4.77 -1.49 -14.41
N SER A 63 5.93 -1.77 -13.83
CA SER A 63 6.94 -2.66 -14.44
C SER A 63 7.45 -3.69 -13.43
N LYS A 64 8.01 -4.80 -13.93
CA LYS A 64 8.59 -5.88 -13.10
C LYS A 64 9.62 -5.35 -12.10
N ASN A 65 10.52 -4.47 -12.52
CA ASN A 65 11.53 -3.86 -11.64
C ASN A 65 10.90 -3.06 -10.49
N LEU A 66 9.87 -2.28 -10.79
CA LEU A 66 9.18 -1.48 -9.76
C LEU A 66 8.37 -2.37 -8.81
N ARG A 67 7.73 -3.44 -9.30
CA ARG A 67 7.05 -4.44 -8.45
C ARG A 67 8.02 -5.09 -7.46
N SER A 68 9.21 -5.51 -7.89
CA SER A 68 10.22 -6.05 -6.98
C SER A 68 10.63 -5.05 -5.90
N LYS A 69 10.72 -3.76 -6.23
CA LYS A 69 11.01 -2.72 -5.25
C LYS A 69 9.84 -2.46 -4.29
N VAL A 70 8.60 -2.58 -4.76
CA VAL A 70 7.39 -2.52 -3.91
C VAL A 70 7.40 -3.65 -2.88
N LEU A 71 7.75 -4.88 -3.28
CA LEU A 71 7.89 -6.02 -2.36
C LEU A 71 8.90 -5.71 -1.24
N ILE A 72 10.08 -5.19 -1.57
CA ILE A 72 11.09 -4.78 -0.58
C ILE A 72 10.53 -3.70 0.36
N CYS A 73 9.76 -2.74 -0.16
CA CYS A 73 9.15 -1.70 0.67
C CYS A 73 8.07 -2.27 1.60
N ARG A 74 7.28 -3.23 1.11
CA ARG A 74 6.27 -3.95 1.90
C ARG A 74 6.91 -4.71 3.05
N GLU A 75 7.93 -5.52 2.78
CA GLU A 75 8.66 -6.28 3.81
C GLU A 75 9.26 -5.35 4.87
N LYS A 76 9.85 -4.23 4.44
CA LYS A 76 10.36 -3.21 5.36
C LYS A 76 9.25 -2.58 6.20
N LEU A 77 8.11 -2.24 5.60
CA LEU A 77 6.97 -1.70 6.32
C LEU A 77 6.47 -2.69 7.37
N ILE A 78 6.18 -3.92 6.94
CA ILE A 78 5.76 -5.04 7.79
C ILE A 78 6.70 -5.25 8.97
N LYS A 79 8.03 -5.31 8.73
CA LYS A 79 9.01 -5.49 9.80
C LYS A 79 8.98 -4.35 10.84
N ASN A 80 8.71 -3.11 10.41
CA ASN A 80 8.58 -2.00 11.36
C ASN A 80 7.23 -2.05 12.09
N LEU A 81 6.18 -2.51 11.44
CA LEU A 81 4.86 -2.64 12.04
C LEU A 81 4.82 -3.79 13.05
N SER A 82 5.30 -4.99 12.71
CA SER A 82 5.32 -6.13 13.63
C SER A 82 6.05 -5.84 14.94
N SER A 83 7.09 -5.00 14.91
CA SER A 83 7.80 -4.59 16.12
C SER A 83 7.00 -3.68 17.07
N VAL A 84 5.81 -3.22 16.67
CA VAL A 84 5.00 -2.25 17.45
C VAL A 84 3.49 -2.58 17.49
N TRP A 85 2.99 -3.42 16.59
CA TRP A 85 1.54 -3.52 16.33
C TRP A 85 0.79 -4.61 17.14
N VAL A 86 1.42 -5.25 18.12
CA VAL A 86 0.83 -6.33 18.94
C VAL A 86 -0.46 -5.90 19.67
N GLU A 87 -0.78 -4.59 19.75
CA GLU A 87 -1.86 -4.07 20.60
C GLU A 87 -3.07 -3.42 19.89
N ASN A 88 -3.13 -3.29 18.55
CA ASN A 88 -4.20 -2.51 17.88
C ASN A 88 -4.90 -3.25 16.74
N GLN A 89 -6.03 -3.91 17.03
CA GLN A 89 -6.77 -4.77 16.08
C GLN A 89 -7.77 -4.09 15.12
N ASP A 90 -7.97 -2.77 15.15
CA ASP A 90 -9.07 -2.12 14.39
C ASP A 90 -8.66 -1.41 13.09
N LEU A 91 -7.88 -2.07 12.23
CA LEU A 91 -7.68 -1.56 10.87
C LEU A 91 -8.88 -1.88 10.00
N ARG A 92 -9.69 -0.86 9.70
CA ARG A 92 -10.73 -0.96 8.69
C ARG A 92 -10.10 -1.06 7.29
N ILE A 93 -10.15 -2.24 6.70
CA ILE A 93 -9.64 -2.46 5.34
C ILE A 93 -10.60 -1.82 4.33
N PRO A 94 -10.13 -0.88 3.50
CA PRO A 94 -10.94 -0.29 2.46
C PRO A 94 -11.15 -1.31 1.33
N VAL A 95 -12.34 -1.26 0.72
CA VAL A 95 -12.57 -1.88 -0.60
C VAL A 95 -12.25 -0.84 -1.65
N CYS A 96 -11.20 -1.09 -2.43
CA CYS A 96 -10.73 -0.24 -3.52
C CYS A 96 -11.44 -0.58 -4.82
N CYS A 97 -11.59 -1.87 -5.14
CA CYS A 97 -12.29 -2.32 -6.33
C CYS A 97 -13.69 -2.86 -6.02
N THR A 98 -14.71 -2.21 -6.57
CA THR A 98 -16.11 -2.67 -6.50
C THR A 98 -16.53 -3.54 -7.69
N LEU A 99 -15.65 -3.70 -8.68
CA LEU A 99 -15.90 -4.40 -9.95
C LEU A 99 -15.12 -5.71 -10.08
N GLN A 100 -14.66 -6.31 -8.97
CA GLN A 100 -13.76 -7.47 -8.98
C GLN A 100 -14.24 -8.62 -9.88
N ASN A 101 -15.55 -8.84 -9.99
CA ASN A 101 -16.17 -9.89 -10.81
C ASN A 101 -16.36 -9.52 -12.30
N ASN A 102 -16.22 -8.25 -12.67
CA ASN A 102 -16.46 -7.72 -14.02
C ASN A 102 -15.18 -7.33 -14.77
N HIS A 103 -14.00 -7.51 -14.18
CA HIS A 103 -12.76 -7.40 -14.94
C HIS A 103 -12.73 -8.55 -15.94
N LYS A 104 -12.97 -8.25 -17.22
CA LYS A 104 -12.82 -9.21 -18.33
C LYS A 104 -11.49 -9.94 -18.15
N ARG A 105 -11.55 -11.21 -17.75
CA ARG A 105 -10.44 -12.13 -17.96
C ARG A 105 -10.25 -12.16 -19.47
N ARG A 106 -9.23 -11.48 -20.00
CA ARG A 106 -8.88 -11.65 -21.41
C ARG A 106 -8.43 -13.10 -21.55
N SER A 107 -9.31 -13.96 -22.07
CA SER A 107 -8.89 -15.22 -22.65
C SER A 107 -8.15 -14.87 -23.95
N SER A 108 -6.86 -15.15 -24.01
CA SER A 108 -6.18 -15.52 -25.25
C SER A 108 -4.74 -15.85 -24.90
N TRP A 109 -4.41 -17.14 -24.87
CA TRP A 109 -3.16 -17.72 -25.38
C TRP A 109 -1.96 -16.77 -25.57
N SER A 110 -1.46 -16.19 -24.49
CA SER A 110 -0.17 -15.49 -24.46
C SER A 110 0.50 -15.88 -23.17
N ASP A 111 1.61 -16.61 -23.27
CA ASP A 111 2.40 -17.22 -22.18
C ASP A 111 3.14 -16.21 -21.29
N ILE A 112 2.48 -15.10 -20.97
CA ILE A 112 2.95 -14.12 -20.00
C ILE A 112 1.78 -13.92 -19.04
N GLU A 113 1.78 -14.70 -17.96
CA GLU A 113 0.92 -14.51 -16.78
C GLU A 113 1.25 -13.18 -16.08
N GLU A 114 1.00 -12.07 -16.76
CA GLU A 114 0.77 -10.81 -16.09
C GLU A 114 -0.74 -10.75 -15.88
N SER A 115 -1.22 -11.21 -14.73
CA SER A 115 -2.62 -11.04 -14.35
C SER A 115 -2.93 -9.54 -14.48
N VAL A 116 -3.66 -9.14 -15.53
CA VAL A 116 -4.06 -7.75 -15.76
C VAL A 116 -5.17 -7.42 -14.77
N GLN A 117 -4.81 -7.38 -13.50
CA GLN A 117 -5.63 -6.84 -12.43
C GLN A 117 -5.64 -5.32 -12.60
N CYS A 118 -6.81 -4.70 -12.46
CA CYS A 118 -6.87 -3.24 -12.44
C CYS A 118 -6.09 -2.69 -11.24
N GLU A 119 -5.71 -1.41 -11.29
CA GLU A 119 -4.97 -0.76 -10.21
C GLU A 119 -5.67 -0.90 -8.85
N ALA A 120 -7.01 -0.85 -8.84
CA ALA A 120 -7.81 -1.01 -7.62
C ALA A 120 -7.74 -2.44 -7.05
N CYS A 121 -7.81 -3.48 -7.89
CA CYS A 121 -7.59 -4.87 -7.45
C CYS A 121 -6.16 -5.06 -6.92
N SER A 122 -5.18 -4.42 -7.56
CA SER A 122 -3.79 -4.45 -7.10
C SER A 122 -3.64 -3.82 -5.72
N ALA A 123 -4.37 -2.73 -5.45
CA ALA A 123 -4.42 -2.08 -4.14
C ALA A 123 -5.12 -2.94 -3.07
N ASP A 124 -6.26 -3.54 -3.40
CA ASP A 124 -6.95 -4.46 -2.49
C ASP A 124 -6.04 -5.63 -2.08
N ASN A 125 -5.33 -6.23 -3.04
CA ASN A 125 -4.40 -7.31 -2.77
C ASN A 125 -3.21 -6.85 -1.92
N GLU A 126 -2.65 -5.67 -2.20
CA GLU A 126 -1.53 -5.12 -1.43
C GLU A 126 -1.89 -4.90 0.05
N ILE A 127 -3.07 -4.35 0.32
CA ILE A 127 -3.53 -4.11 1.70
C ILE A 127 -3.80 -5.45 2.40
N ARG A 128 -4.40 -6.42 1.69
CA ARG A 128 -4.64 -7.76 2.22
C ARG A 128 -3.32 -8.45 2.60
N GLU A 129 -2.31 -8.40 1.74
CA GLU A 129 -0.98 -9.00 2.01
C GLU A 129 -0.31 -8.40 3.25
N ILE A 130 -0.42 -7.07 3.45
CA ILE A 130 0.08 -6.42 4.67
C ILE A 130 -0.68 -6.96 5.89
N ARG A 131 -2.02 -6.97 5.84
CA ARG A 131 -2.88 -7.39 6.96
C ARG A 131 -2.66 -8.86 7.33
N ASP A 132 -2.63 -9.75 6.35
CA ASP A 132 -2.50 -11.19 6.56
C ASP A 132 -1.15 -11.51 7.21
N TYR A 133 -0.07 -10.87 6.73
CA TYR A 133 1.25 -11.06 7.33
C TYR A 133 1.28 -10.67 8.81
N ILE A 134 0.65 -9.54 9.15
CA ILE A 134 0.56 -9.04 10.53
C ILE A 134 -0.39 -9.91 11.37
N SER A 135 -1.44 -10.50 10.79
CA SER A 135 -2.39 -11.33 11.56
C SER A 135 -1.84 -12.70 11.92
N MET A 136 -0.75 -13.15 11.27
CA MET A 136 -0.10 -14.43 11.51
C MET A 136 1.03 -14.37 12.56
N HIS A 137 1.41 -13.18 13.04
CA HIS A 137 2.55 -12.96 13.94
C HIS A 137 2.20 -11.97 15.06
#